data_AF-A0A965XYJ4-F1
#
_entry.id   AF-A0A965XYJ4-F1
#
_cell.length_a   1.000
_cell.length_b   1.000
_cell.length_c   1.000
_cell.angle_alpha   90.00
_cell.angle_beta   90.00
_cell.angle_gamma   90.00
#
_symmetry.space_group_name_H-M   'P 1'
#
loop_
_entity.id
_entity.type
_entity.pdbx_description
1 polymer ?
#
loop_
_entity_poly.entity_id
_entity_poly.type
_entity_poly.pdbx_seq_one_letter_code
_entity_poly.pdbx_strand_id
1 'polypeptide(L)'
;HIIDTVAPQNTDFTLELMPWMLPDSPESYLELIQAIDRPRFAVHLDPANIMCSPRACLDTAAVLNRCFDLLGPYIRSCHAKDIRLESQLTTHINEVIPGQGSLDYRVFLQRLSQLGRPVPLMMEHLSSHDDVAAAARYIRGVAATLELVL
;
A
#
# COMPACT_ATOMS: atom_id res chain seq x y z
N HIS A 1 19.40 15.46 -5.39
CA HIS A 1 20.51 15.37 -4.40
C HIS A 1 20.66 13.95 -3.86
N ILE A 2 19.75 13.39 -3.05
CA ILE A 2 19.94 12.05 -2.40
C ILE A 2 20.32 10.94 -3.40
N ILE A 3 19.49 10.70 -4.41
CA ILE A 3 19.74 9.64 -5.41
C ILE A 3 21.08 9.86 -6.14
N ASP A 4 21.42 11.11 -6.43
CA ASP A 4 22.61 11.47 -7.20
C ASP A 4 23.88 11.31 -6.38
N THR A 5 23.81 11.67 -5.09
CA THR A 5 24.91 11.53 -4.14
C THR A 5 25.17 10.06 -3.81
N VAL A 6 24.11 9.27 -3.62
CA VAL A 6 24.22 7.85 -3.24
C VAL A 6 24.53 6.96 -4.45
N ALA A 7 24.04 7.32 -5.64
CA ALA A 7 24.18 6.56 -6.88
C ALA A 7 23.85 5.05 -6.72
N PRO A 8 22.63 4.70 -6.25
CA PRO A 8 22.31 3.32 -5.89
C PRO A 8 22.30 2.39 -7.11
N GLN A 9 22.91 1.21 -6.94
CA GLN A 9 23.05 0.21 -8.01
C GLN A 9 22.01 -0.91 -7.91
N ASN A 10 21.69 -1.34 -6.69
CA ASN A 10 20.83 -2.51 -6.41
C ASN A 10 19.63 -2.19 -5.52
N THR A 11 19.35 -0.90 -5.31
CA THR A 11 18.23 -0.42 -4.49
C THR A 11 17.59 0.78 -5.15
N ASP A 12 16.34 1.06 -4.79
CA ASP A 12 15.62 2.24 -5.23
C ASP A 12 15.25 3.08 -4.00
N PHE A 13 15.26 4.40 -4.16
CA PHE A 13 14.76 5.34 -3.17
C PHE A 13 13.25 5.47 -3.34
N THR A 14 12.51 5.16 -2.27
CA THR A 14 11.04 5.22 -2.25
C THR A 14 10.57 6.19 -1.19
N LEU A 15 9.39 6.77 -1.39
CA LEU A 15 8.62 7.45 -0.37
C LEU A 15 7.37 6.63 -0.06
N GLU A 16 6.90 6.74 1.17
CA GLU A 16 5.62 6.17 1.56
C GLU A 16 4.52 7.18 1.20
N LEU A 17 3.35 6.66 0.80
CA LEU A 17 2.16 7.48 0.70
C LEU A 17 1.72 7.91 2.09
N MET A 18 1.34 9.18 2.28
CA MET A 18 0.95 9.69 3.59
C MET A 18 -0.47 10.28 3.58
N PRO A 19 -1.26 10.15 4.66
CA PRO A 19 -2.64 10.68 4.68
C PRO A 19 -2.72 12.22 4.72
N TRP A 20 -1.64 12.88 5.12
CA TRP A 20 -1.60 14.33 5.43
C TRP A 20 -0.51 15.10 4.68
N MET A 21 0.23 14.45 3.78
CA MET A 21 1.26 15.11 2.98
C MET A 21 1.50 14.38 1.66
N LEU A 22 2.06 15.10 0.68
CA LEU A 22 2.41 14.51 -0.61
C LEU A 22 3.56 13.49 -0.47
N PRO A 23 3.54 12.37 -1.21
CA PRO A 23 2.43 11.95 -2.08
C PRO A 23 1.27 11.35 -1.25
N ASP A 24 0.05 11.79 -1.55
CA ASP A 24 -1.20 11.46 -0.84
C ASP A 24 -2.23 10.73 -1.73
N SER A 25 -1.88 10.47 -2.98
CA SER A 25 -2.71 9.78 -3.98
C SER A 25 -1.81 9.14 -5.04
N PRO A 26 -2.31 8.15 -5.82
CA PRO A 26 -1.52 7.58 -6.89
C PRO A 26 -1.23 8.58 -8.01
N GLU A 27 -2.09 9.56 -8.23
CA GLU A 27 -1.85 10.69 -9.12
C GLU A 27 -0.67 11.55 -8.64
N SER A 28 -0.71 12.02 -7.38
CA SER A 28 0.34 12.90 -6.87
C SER A 28 1.69 12.19 -6.75
N TYR A 29 1.69 10.87 -6.52
CA TYR A 29 2.92 10.07 -6.59
C TYR A 29 3.43 9.97 -8.04
N LEU A 30 2.56 9.71 -9.02
CA LEU A 30 3.01 9.66 -10.43
C LEU A 30 3.59 11.00 -10.89
N GLU A 31 2.96 12.11 -10.52
CA GLU A 31 3.50 13.46 -10.77
C GLU A 31 4.86 13.66 -10.11
N LEU A 32 5.03 13.18 -8.87
CA LEU A 32 6.32 13.24 -8.16
C LEU A 32 7.41 12.42 -8.84
N ILE A 33 7.07 11.24 -9.38
CA ILE A 33 8.01 10.40 -10.14
C ILE A 33 8.47 11.15 -11.39
N GLN A 34 7.55 11.77 -12.11
CA GLN A 34 7.86 12.58 -13.30
C GLN A 34 8.68 13.83 -12.96
N ALA A 35 8.39 14.49 -11.83
CA ALA A 35 9.10 15.69 -11.41
C ALA A 35 10.53 15.39 -10.91
N ILE A 36 10.74 14.25 -10.24
CA ILE A 36 12.07 13.83 -9.79
C ILE A 36 12.93 13.35 -10.96
N ASP A 37 12.32 12.65 -11.93
CA ASP A 37 12.95 12.15 -13.17
C ASP A 37 14.31 11.48 -12.92
N ARG A 38 14.34 10.50 -12.01
CA ARG A 38 15.53 9.67 -11.75
C ARG A 38 15.18 8.18 -11.83
N PRO A 39 16.00 7.36 -12.51
CA PRO A 39 15.73 5.92 -12.69
C PRO A 39 15.57 5.10 -11.40
N ARG A 40 16.10 5.61 -10.28
CA ARG A 40 16.12 4.96 -8.97
C ARG A 40 15.16 5.59 -7.98
N PHE A 41 14.22 6.40 -8.46
CA PHE A 41 13.09 6.83 -7.66
C PHE A 41 11.89 5.93 -7.95
N ALA A 42 11.28 5.39 -6.90
CA ALA A 42 10.28 4.35 -7.01
C ALA A 42 9.19 4.52 -5.94
N VAL A 43 8.25 3.57 -5.89
CA VAL A 43 7.08 3.59 -5.01
C VAL A 43 7.20 2.59 -3.87
N HIS A 44 7.02 3.07 -2.65
CA HIS A 44 6.59 2.25 -1.53
C HIS A 44 5.08 2.46 -1.36
N LEU A 45 4.30 1.44 -1.74
CA LEU A 45 2.85 1.56 -1.78
C LEU A 45 2.25 1.27 -0.41
N ASP A 46 1.54 2.26 0.14
CA ASP A 46 0.71 2.10 1.32
C ASP A 46 -0.73 2.49 1.00
N PRO A 47 -1.58 1.53 0.61
CA PRO A 47 -2.95 1.85 0.23
C PRO A 47 -3.80 2.28 1.43
N ALA A 48 -3.49 1.80 2.64
CA ALA A 48 -4.23 2.16 3.85
C ALA A 48 -4.09 3.66 4.15
N ASN A 49 -2.89 4.22 3.99
CA ASN A 49 -2.63 5.63 4.25
C ASN A 49 -3.43 6.59 3.36
N ILE A 50 -3.83 6.16 2.15
CA ILE A 50 -4.61 7.00 1.21
C ILE A 50 -6.11 6.72 1.24
N MET A 51 -6.58 5.81 2.10
CA MET A 51 -8.01 5.68 2.40
C MET A 51 -8.45 6.76 3.38
N CYS A 52 -8.25 8.04 3.03
CA CYS A 52 -8.43 9.18 3.93
C CYS A 52 -9.81 9.86 3.81
N SER A 53 -10.78 9.23 3.14
CA SER A 53 -12.15 9.75 3.01
C SER A 53 -13.19 8.64 3.07
N PRO A 54 -14.44 8.93 3.50
CA PRO A 54 -15.51 7.92 3.48
C PRO A 54 -15.71 7.30 2.10
N ARG A 55 -15.56 8.09 1.03
CA ARG A 55 -15.68 7.60 -0.35
C ARG A 55 -14.61 6.56 -0.68
N ALA A 56 -13.35 6.81 -0.29
CA ALA A 56 -12.26 5.86 -0.49
C ALA A 56 -12.46 4.59 0.35
N CYS A 57 -12.89 4.72 1.61
CA CYS A 57 -13.17 3.57 2.48
C CYS A 57 -14.32 2.68 2.01
N LEU A 58 -15.31 3.24 1.30
CA LEU A 58 -16.47 2.50 0.80
C LEU A 58 -16.16 1.70 -0.48
N ASP A 59 -15.18 2.14 -1.27
CA ASP A 59 -14.74 1.47 -2.49
C ASP A 59 -13.21 1.38 -2.53
N THR A 60 -12.67 0.61 -1.58
CA THR A 60 -11.22 0.39 -1.45
C THR A 60 -10.65 -0.32 -2.66
N ALA A 61 -11.44 -1.17 -3.33
CA ALA A 61 -11.08 -1.84 -4.57
C ALA A 61 -10.80 -0.85 -5.71
N ALA A 62 -11.63 0.18 -5.90
CA ALA A 62 -11.38 1.19 -6.92
C ALA A 62 -10.07 1.95 -6.68
N VAL A 63 -9.80 2.35 -5.43
CA VAL A 63 -8.57 3.03 -5.04
C VAL A 63 -7.34 2.13 -5.27
N LEU A 64 -7.42 0.86 -4.86
CA LEU A 64 -6.36 -0.12 -5.09
C LEU A 64 -6.08 -0.29 -6.59
N ASN A 65 -7.12 -0.55 -7.40
CA ASN A 65 -6.97 -0.68 -8.85
C ASN A 65 -6.27 0.55 -9.45
N ARG A 66 -6.69 1.76 -9.03
CA ARG A 66 -6.08 3.01 -9.47
C ARG A 66 -4.60 3.11 -9.10
N CYS A 67 -4.23 2.68 -7.90
CA CYS A 67 -2.83 2.62 -7.48
C CYS A 67 -2.00 1.72 -8.39
N PHE A 68 -2.48 0.51 -8.66
CA PHE A 68 -1.74 -0.42 -9.51
C PHE A 68 -1.73 -0.01 -10.99
N ASP A 69 -2.80 0.61 -11.49
CA ASP A 69 -2.86 1.11 -12.87
C ASP A 69 -1.81 2.21 -13.11
N LEU A 70 -1.65 3.13 -12.17
CA LEU A 70 -0.72 4.26 -12.31
C LEU A 70 0.70 3.93 -11.86
N LEU A 71 0.84 3.25 -10.72
CA LEU A 71 2.11 3.07 -10.03
C LEU A 71 2.72 1.69 -10.25
N GLY A 72 1.99 0.74 -10.84
CA GLY A 72 2.40 -0.66 -11.04
C GLY A 72 3.85 -0.84 -11.51
N PRO A 73 4.34 -0.11 -12.52
CA PRO A 73 5.73 -0.22 -12.98
C PRO A 73 6.78 0.23 -11.95
N TYR A 74 6.40 1.10 -11.01
CA TYR A 74 7.30 1.76 -10.06
C TYR A 74 7.27 1.15 -8.65
N ILE A 75 6.29 0.31 -8.32
CA ILE A 75 6.17 -0.32 -6.99
C ILE A 75 7.38 -1.23 -6.72
N ARG A 76 8.09 -0.98 -5.61
CA ARG A 76 9.21 -1.80 -5.15
C ARG A 76 8.95 -2.52 -3.84
N SER A 77 8.03 -2.00 -3.05
CA SER A 77 7.61 -2.57 -1.78
C SER A 77 6.26 -2.00 -1.39
N CYS A 78 5.60 -2.63 -0.42
CA CYS A 78 4.30 -2.17 0.07
C CYS A 78 4.03 -2.57 1.51
N HIS A 79 3.17 -1.80 2.17
CA HIS A 79 2.65 -2.11 3.49
C HIS A 79 1.32 -2.86 3.42
N ALA A 80 1.16 -3.81 4.33
CA ALA A 80 -0.06 -4.54 4.63
C ALA A 80 -0.63 -4.02 5.95
N LYS A 81 -1.48 -3.01 5.82
CA LYS A 81 -2.32 -2.46 6.88
C LYS A 81 -3.79 -2.61 6.51
N ASP A 82 -4.68 -2.29 7.41
CA ASP A 82 -6.11 -2.25 7.15
C ASP A 82 -6.72 -1.04 7.83
N ILE A 83 -7.88 -0.63 7.37
CA ILE A 83 -8.55 0.59 7.84
C ILE A 83 -10.00 0.31 8.18
N ARG A 84 -10.52 1.04 9.15
CA ARG A 84 -11.93 1.01 9.52
C ARG A 84 -12.48 2.42 9.59
N LEU A 85 -13.53 2.68 8.81
CA LEU A 85 -14.33 3.89 8.93
C LEU A 85 -15.27 3.75 10.13
N GLU A 86 -15.15 4.66 11.10
CA GLU A 86 -15.99 4.66 12.29
C GLU A 86 -17.30 5.43 12.08
N SER A 87 -18.32 5.13 12.89
CA SER A 87 -19.66 5.72 12.79
C SER A 87 -19.86 6.98 13.64
N GLN A 88 -18.79 7.63 14.06
CA GLN A 88 -18.83 8.87 14.84
C GLN A 88 -19.25 10.05 13.94
N LEU A 89 -19.73 11.15 14.53
CA LEU A 89 -20.31 12.27 13.76
C LEU A 89 -19.32 12.87 12.74
N THR A 90 -18.08 13.05 13.14
CA THR A 90 -16.97 13.48 12.28
C THR A 90 -16.31 12.28 11.60
N THR A 91 -15.56 12.50 10.52
CA THR A 91 -14.84 11.40 9.86
C THR A 91 -13.69 10.92 10.76
N HIS A 92 -13.75 9.65 11.15
CA HIS A 92 -12.67 8.95 11.84
C HIS A 92 -12.37 7.67 11.07
N ILE A 93 -11.11 7.54 10.65
CA ILE A 93 -10.62 6.38 9.93
C ILE A 93 -9.43 5.89 10.72
N ASN A 94 -9.59 4.71 11.33
CA ASN A 94 -8.57 4.12 12.17
C ASN A 94 -7.83 3.04 11.41
N GLU A 95 -6.51 3.01 11.59
CA GLU A 95 -5.73 1.83 11.24
C GLU A 95 -6.15 0.65 12.16
N VAL A 96 -6.28 -0.52 11.57
CA VAL A 96 -6.60 -1.77 12.27
C VAL A 96 -5.77 -2.93 11.71
N ILE A 97 -5.74 -4.03 12.44
CA ILE A 97 -5.03 -5.25 12.03
C ILE A 97 -5.64 -5.77 10.72
N PRO A 98 -4.83 -6.22 9.74
CA PRO A 98 -5.31 -6.89 8.52
C PRO A 98 -6.40 -7.92 8.78
N GLY A 99 -7.56 -7.71 8.14
CA GLY A 99 -8.74 -8.56 8.26
C GLY A 99 -9.75 -8.10 9.31
N GLN A 100 -9.46 -7.02 10.03
CA GLN A 100 -10.41 -6.36 10.92
C GLN A 100 -11.01 -5.09 10.29
N GLY A 101 -10.52 -4.64 9.14
CA GLY A 101 -11.00 -3.46 8.46
C GLY A 101 -11.76 -3.79 7.17
N SER A 102 -11.71 -2.85 6.23
CA SER A 102 -12.44 -2.91 4.95
C SER A 102 -11.54 -2.73 3.72
N LEU A 103 -10.22 -2.83 3.86
CA LEU A 103 -9.33 -2.87 2.71
C LEU A 103 -9.58 -4.15 1.90
N ASP A 104 -9.82 -4.04 0.60
CA ASP A 104 -10.03 -5.21 -0.26
C ASP A 104 -8.71 -5.94 -0.53
N TYR A 105 -8.35 -6.82 0.40
CA TYR A 105 -7.14 -7.65 0.30
C TYR A 105 -7.16 -8.60 -0.89
N ARG A 106 -8.34 -8.96 -1.41
CA ARG A 106 -8.43 -9.84 -2.58
C ARG A 106 -7.93 -9.08 -3.82
N VAL A 107 -8.43 -7.87 -4.03
CA VAL A 107 -7.92 -6.98 -5.09
C VAL A 107 -6.46 -6.63 -4.85
N PHE A 108 -6.07 -6.29 -3.62
CA PHE A 108 -4.69 -5.91 -3.31
C PHE A 108 -3.69 -7.01 -3.69
N LEU A 109 -3.90 -8.24 -3.20
CA LEU A 109 -3.00 -9.37 -3.46
C LEU A 109 -3.03 -9.81 -4.92
N GLN A 110 -4.19 -9.80 -5.56
CA GLN A 110 -4.31 -10.14 -6.99
C GLN A 110 -3.55 -9.14 -7.87
N ARG A 111 -3.70 -7.83 -7.61
CA ARG A 111 -3.00 -6.80 -8.39
C ARG A 111 -1.49 -6.82 -8.12
N LEU A 112 -1.08 -7.11 -6.88
CA LEU A 112 0.33 -7.25 -6.51
C LEU A 112 0.98 -8.44 -7.24
N SER A 113 0.32 -9.60 -7.31
CA SER A 113 0.86 -10.77 -8.00
C SER A 113 0.97 -10.58 -9.52
N GLN A 114 0.08 -9.77 -10.11
CA GLN A 114 0.11 -9.41 -11.54
C GLN A 114 1.29 -8.52 -11.94
N LEU A 115 2.05 -7.96 -10.98
CA LEU A 115 3.26 -7.19 -11.29
C LEU A 115 4.39 -8.03 -11.90
N GLY A 116 4.28 -9.37 -11.87
CA GLY A 116 5.20 -10.29 -12.53
C GLY A 116 6.61 -10.31 -11.95
N ARG A 117 6.80 -9.75 -10.74
CA ARG A 117 8.07 -9.70 -10.03
C ARG A 117 7.85 -9.82 -8.52
N PRO A 118 8.85 -10.31 -7.76
CA PRO A 118 8.80 -10.28 -6.30
C PRO A 118 8.69 -8.83 -5.80
N VAL A 119 7.68 -8.57 -4.97
CA VAL A 119 7.50 -7.30 -4.26
C VAL A 119 7.24 -7.62 -2.79
N PRO A 120 8.08 -7.14 -1.86
CA PRO A 120 7.84 -7.34 -0.44
C PRO A 120 6.52 -6.71 0.00
N LEU A 121 5.69 -7.51 0.67
CA LEU A 121 4.48 -7.10 1.39
C LEU A 121 4.77 -7.17 2.89
N MET A 122 4.86 -6.02 3.54
CA MET A 122 5.33 -5.90 4.93
C MET A 122 4.18 -5.49 5.84
N MET A 123 3.93 -6.24 6.90
CA MET A 123 2.96 -5.85 7.92
C MET A 123 3.55 -4.73 8.80
N GLU A 124 2.74 -3.73 9.14
CA GLU A 124 3.17 -2.53 9.88
C GLU A 124 2.29 -2.29 11.13
N HIS A 125 2.83 -1.56 12.12
CA HIS A 125 2.17 -1.10 13.35
C HIS A 125 1.42 -2.16 14.19
N LEU A 126 1.89 -3.40 14.13
CA LEU A 126 1.37 -4.47 14.98
C LEU A 126 2.06 -4.45 16.36
N SER A 127 1.26 -4.42 17.42
CA SER A 127 1.74 -4.16 18.79
C SER A 127 2.15 -5.43 19.55
N SER A 128 1.78 -6.60 19.05
CA SER A 128 2.05 -7.89 19.70
C SER A 128 2.32 -9.00 18.70
N HIS A 129 2.97 -10.08 19.17
CA HIS A 129 3.15 -11.30 18.38
C HIS A 129 1.84 -11.94 17.95
N ASP A 130 0.78 -11.82 18.77
CA ASP A 130 -0.54 -12.34 18.44
C ASP A 130 -1.19 -11.55 17.30
N ASP A 131 -1.01 -10.23 17.28
CA ASP A 131 -1.47 -9.37 16.18
C ASP A 131 -0.72 -9.68 14.88
N VAL A 132 0.61 -9.86 14.95
CA VAL A 132 1.44 -10.31 13.82
C VAL A 132 0.94 -11.64 13.27
N ALA A 133 0.66 -12.61 14.16
CA ALA A 133 0.15 -13.90 13.76
C ALA A 133 -1.27 -13.81 13.17
N ALA A 134 -2.14 -12.96 13.71
CA ALA A 134 -3.49 -12.74 13.21
C ALA A 134 -3.49 -12.11 11.81
N ALA A 135 -2.72 -11.04 11.61
CA ALA A 135 -2.55 -10.38 10.32
C ALA A 135 -2.00 -11.37 9.28
N ALA A 136 -0.92 -12.08 9.60
CA ALA A 136 -0.31 -13.05 8.69
C ALA A 136 -1.27 -14.18 8.32
N ARG A 137 -2.06 -14.70 9.28
CA ARG A 137 -3.08 -15.73 9.01
C ARG A 137 -4.14 -15.22 8.06
N TYR A 138 -4.64 -14.00 8.28
CA TYR A 138 -5.65 -13.41 7.40
C TYR A 138 -5.13 -13.23 5.98
N ILE A 139 -3.97 -12.58 5.82
CA ILE A 139 -3.36 -12.30 4.50
C ILE A 139 -3.10 -13.60 3.73
N ARG A 140 -2.49 -14.60 4.38
CA ARG A 140 -2.26 -15.93 3.77
C ARG A 140 -3.57 -16.65 3.45
N GLY A 141 -4.59 -16.50 4.29
CA GLY A 141 -5.93 -17.03 4.04
C GLY A 141 -6.52 -16.47 2.75
N VAL A 142 -6.49 -15.14 2.57
CA VAL A 142 -6.96 -14.49 1.34
C VAL A 142 -6.14 -14.93 0.13
N ALA A 143 -4.81 -14.98 0.26
CA ALA A 143 -3.91 -15.46 -0.80
C ALA A 143 -4.24 -16.88 -1.26
N ALA A 144 -4.54 -17.79 -0.32
CA ALA A 144 -4.95 -19.15 -0.64
C ALA A 144 -6.26 -19.20 -1.45
N THR A 145 -7.23 -18.29 -1.20
CA THR A 145 -8.46 -18.18 -2.01
C THR A 145 -8.23 -17.66 -3.45
N LEU A 146 -7.02 -17.17 -3.72
CA LEU A 146 -6.56 -16.68 -5.02
C LEU A 146 -5.53 -17.62 -5.65
N GLU A 147 -5.23 -18.76 -5.02
CA GLU A 147 -4.18 -19.70 -5.44
C GLU A 147 -2.79 -19.04 -5.51
N LEU A 148 -2.56 -17.99 -4.71
CA LEU A 148 -1.28 -17.30 -4.62
C LEU A 148 -0.40 -17.94 -3.54
N VAL A 149 0.88 -18.07 -3.83
CA VAL A 149 1.90 -18.48 -2.86
C VAL A 149 2.59 -17.22 -2.34
N LEU A 150 2.49 -16.98 -1.03
CA LEU A 150 3.16 -15.90 -0.30
C LEU A 150 4.35 -16.41 0.50
#